data_AF-A0A523HRC3-F1
#
_entry.id   AF-A0A523HRC3-F1
#
_cell.length_a   1.000
_cell.length_b   1.000
_cell.length_c   1.000
_cell.angle_alpha   90.00
_cell.angle_beta   90.00
_cell.angle_gamma   90.00
#
_symmetry.space_group_name_H-M   'P 1'
#
loop_
_entity.id
_entity.type
_entity.pdbx_description
1 polymer ?
#
loop_
_entity_poly.entity_id
_entity_poly.type
_entity_poly.pdbx_seq_one_letter_code
_entity_poly.pdbx_strand_id
1 'polypeptide(L)' 'MRKQHKELRGLFWAALFCLTALPVFAQQPDTLFSLKSPLEVRFGNFGVSVSDAGDVNMDGIADVIVGAMEVDSNNSFRPA' A
#
# COMPACT_ATOMS: atom_id res chain seq x y z
N MET A 1 -43.66 -5.97 -36.01
CA MET A 1 -42.31 -5.52 -35.59
C MET A 1 -42.26 -5.21 -34.08
N ARG A 2 -42.45 -6.20 -33.18
CA ARG A 2 -42.48 -5.97 -31.70
C ARG A 2 -41.61 -6.96 -30.89
N LYS A 3 -40.87 -7.84 -31.56
CA LYS A 3 -40.00 -8.83 -30.89
C LYS A 3 -38.68 -8.20 -30.39
N GLN A 4 -38.20 -7.13 -31.01
CA GLN A 4 -36.93 -6.45 -30.69
C GLN A 4 -36.94 -5.70 -29.33
N HIS A 5 -38.10 -5.23 -28.87
CA HIS A 5 -38.19 -4.42 -27.64
C HIS A 5 -38.12 -5.23 -26.33
N LYS A 6 -38.32 -6.55 -26.38
CA LYS A 6 -38.26 -7.40 -25.18
C LYS A 6 -36.83 -7.84 -24.86
N GLU A 7 -36.04 -8.11 -25.89
CA GLU A 7 -34.61 -8.48 -25.76
C GLU A 7 -33.76 -7.33 -25.20
N LEU A 8 -34.01 -6.09 -25.67
CA LEU A 8 -33.30 -4.89 -25.21
C LEU A 8 -33.51 -4.60 -23.71
N ARG A 9 -34.65 -5.01 -23.13
CA ARG A 9 -34.94 -4.81 -21.70
C ARG A 9 -34.22 -5.83 -20.81
N GLY A 10 -34.03 -7.05 -21.30
CA GLY A 10 -33.23 -8.08 -20.62
C GLY A 10 -31.74 -7.75 -20.62
N LEU A 11 -31.23 -7.24 -21.75
CA LEU A 11 -29.84 -6.78 -21.86
C LEU A 11 -29.54 -5.57 -20.96
N PHE A 12 -30.49 -4.66 -20.79
CA PHE A 12 -30.35 -3.51 -19.90
C PHE A 12 -30.27 -3.92 -18.41
N TRP A 13 -31.06 -4.94 -18.02
CA TRP A 13 -31.03 -5.49 -16.67
C TRP A 13 -29.82 -6.39 -16.42
N ALA A 14 -29.37 -7.15 -17.41
CA ALA A 14 -28.15 -7.97 -17.33
C ALA A 14 -26.89 -7.10 -17.21
N ALA A 15 -26.82 -5.99 -17.96
CA ALA A 15 -25.71 -5.04 -17.85
C ALA A 15 -25.64 -4.34 -16.48
N LEU A 16 -26.80 -4.04 -15.88
CA LEU A 16 -26.88 -3.43 -14.54
C LEU A 16 -26.46 -4.43 -13.44
N PHE A 17 -26.77 -5.72 -13.61
CA PHE A 17 -26.40 -6.78 -12.66
C PHE A 17 -24.91 -7.14 -12.73
N CYS A 18 -24.27 -7.01 -13.90
CA CYS A 18 -22.81 -7.16 -14.02
C CYS A 18 -22.03 -5.98 -13.43
N LEU A 19 -22.62 -4.78 -13.34
CA LEU A 19 -21.94 -3.58 -12.82
C LEU A 19 -21.81 -3.59 -11.28
N THR A 20 -22.64 -4.37 -10.58
CA THR A 20 -22.54 -4.57 -9.11
C THR A 20 -21.66 -5.76 -8.73
N ALA A 21 -21.27 -6.58 -9.70
CA ALA A 21 -20.36 -7.71 -9.50
C ALA A 21 -18.90 -7.33 -9.80
N LEU A 22 -18.55 -6.05 -9.62
CA LEU A 22 -17.15 -5.68 -9.50
C LEU A 22 -16.58 -6.55 -8.38
N PRO A 23 -15.53 -7.35 -8.65
CA PRO A 23 -14.91 -8.09 -7.58
C PRO A 23 -14.54 -7.06 -6.53
N VAL A 24 -14.95 -7.29 -5.28
CA VAL A 24 -14.30 -6.68 -4.12
C VAL A 24 -12.86 -7.18 -4.20
N PHE A 25 -12.10 -6.45 -5.00
CA PHE A 25 -10.74 -6.72 -5.41
C PHE A 25 -9.93 -6.55 -4.15
N ALA A 26 -9.61 -7.67 -3.51
CA ALA A 26 -8.68 -7.82 -2.40
C ALA A 26 -8.63 -6.58 -1.49
N GLN A 27 -9.33 -6.60 -0.35
CA GLN A 27 -8.86 -5.83 0.79
C GLN A 27 -7.41 -6.27 1.03
N GLN A 28 -6.47 -5.53 0.46
CA GLN A 28 -5.09 -5.51 0.87
C GLN A 28 -5.13 -5.25 2.38
N PRO A 29 -4.33 -5.95 3.19
CA PRO A 29 -4.35 -5.76 4.64
C PRO A 29 -4.33 -4.26 4.94
N ASP A 30 -5.21 -3.82 5.84
CA ASP A 30 -5.43 -2.41 6.21
C ASP A 30 -4.17 -1.82 6.89
N THR A 31 -3.11 -1.70 6.10
CA THR A 31 -1.83 -1.13 6.49
C THR A 31 -2.04 0.37 6.57
N LEU A 32 -2.09 0.89 7.81
CA LEU A 32 -2.26 2.32 8.05
C LEU A 32 -1.12 3.14 7.44
N PHE A 33 0.10 2.61 7.50
CA PHE A 33 1.29 3.19 6.88
C PHE A 33 2.35 2.11 6.66
N SER A 34 3.10 2.21 5.56
CA SER A 34 4.22 1.30 5.25
C SER A 34 5.50 2.10 5.07
N LEU A 35 6.44 1.91 6.00
CA LEU A 35 7.78 2.48 5.91
C LEU A 35 8.60 1.68 4.89
N LYS A 36 9.16 2.40 3.90
CA LYS A 36 10.13 1.84 2.97
C LYS A 36 11.53 2.19 3.45
N SER A 37 12.47 1.27 3.28
CA SER A 37 13.88 1.56 3.52
C SER A 37 14.29 2.81 2.72
N PRO A 38 14.88 3.84 3.35
CA PRO A 38 15.37 5.03 2.64
C PRO A 38 16.61 4.71 1.78
N LEU A 39 17.21 3.54 1.98
CA LEU A 39 18.36 3.06 1.22
C LEU A 39 18.00 1.78 0.45
N GLU A 40 18.34 1.73 -0.84
CA GLU A 40 18.18 0.53 -1.66
C GLU A 40 19.40 -0.39 -1.53
N VAL A 41 19.51 -1.07 -0.39
CA VAL A 41 20.58 -2.05 -0.15
C VAL A 41 19.97 -3.45 -0.14
N ARG A 42 20.50 -4.34 -0.97
CA ARG A 42 20.17 -5.77 -0.90
C ARG A 42 20.60 -6.29 0.46
N PHE A 43 19.68 -6.93 1.17
CA PHE A 43 19.88 -7.45 2.53
C PHE A 43 20.01 -6.41 3.65
N GLY A 44 19.74 -5.11 3.44
CA GLY A 44 19.90 -4.10 4.50
C GLY A 44 19.11 -4.33 5.81
N ASN A 45 18.14 -5.26 5.82
CA ASN A 45 17.35 -5.65 7.00
C ASN A 45 16.65 -4.47 7.69
N PHE A 46 16.16 -3.50 6.91
CA PHE A 46 15.34 -2.41 7.42
C PHE A 46 14.06 -2.95 8.08
N GLY A 47 13.77 -2.50 9.30
CA GLY A 47 12.61 -2.96 10.06
C GLY A 47 12.88 -4.19 10.94
N VAL A 48 14.13 -4.63 11.08
CA VAL A 48 14.49 -5.79 11.94
C VAL A 48 14.24 -5.52 13.43
N SER A 49 14.27 -4.25 13.84
CA SER A 49 13.94 -3.81 15.19
C SER A 49 13.32 -2.42 15.16
N VAL A 50 12.48 -2.14 16.16
CA VAL A 50 11.84 -0.83 16.36
C VAL A 50 11.90 -0.49 17.85
N SER A 51 12.17 0.77 18.18
CA SER A 51 12.13 1.28 19.55
C SER A 51 11.54 2.68 19.61
N ASP A 52 10.97 3.02 20.76
CA ASP A 52 10.50 4.36 21.07
C ASP A 52 11.70 5.31 21.22
N ALA A 53 11.64 6.48 20.58
CA ALA A 53 12.70 7.47 20.65
C ALA A 53 12.31 8.70 21.48
N GLY A 54 11.05 8.81 21.90
CA GLY A 54 10.47 10.06 22.39
C GLY A 54 10.38 11.10 21.27
N ASP A 55 10.03 12.34 21.61
CA ASP A 55 10.01 13.45 20.66
C ASP A 55 11.41 14.07 20.55
N VAL A 56 12.17 13.68 19.52
CA VAL A 56 13.57 14.07 19.31
C VAL A 56 13.66 15.45 18.67
N ASN A 57 12.70 15.80 17.80
CA ASN A 57 12.73 17.04 17.02
C ASN A 57 11.91 18.19 17.63
N MET A 58 11.22 17.94 18.75
CA MET A 58 10.37 18.88 19.51
C MET A 58 9.11 19.34 18.76
N ASP A 59 8.51 18.49 17.92
CA ASP A 59 7.26 18.82 17.20
C ASP A 59 5.99 18.44 17.97
N GLY A 60 6.12 17.82 19.14
CA GLY A 60 5.03 17.36 19.99
C GLY A 60 4.51 15.97 19.63
N ILE A 61 5.18 15.24 18.73
CA ILE A 61 4.87 13.86 18.32
C ILE A 61 6.05 12.96 18.73
N ALA A 62 5.75 11.78 19.29
CA ALA A 62 6.80 10.82 19.61
C ALA A 62 7.39 10.21 18.33
N ASP A 63 8.72 10.23 18.23
CA ASP A 63 9.50 9.61 17.16
C ASP A 63 9.78 8.13 17.43
N VAL A 64 10.19 7.43 16.37
CA VAL A 64 10.60 6.02 16.42
C VAL A 64 11.95 5.81 15.75
N ILE A 65 12.73 4.87 16.30
CA ILE A 65 13.97 4.39 15.67
C ILE A 65 13.69 3.04 15.03
N VAL A 66 14.09 2.88 13.76
CA VAL A 66 13.96 1.63 13.00
C VAL A 66 15.35 1.12 12.60
N GLY A 67 15.69 -0.09 13.01
CA GLY A 67 16.98 -0.72 12.73
C GLY A 67 17.11 -1.20 11.28
N ALA A 68 18.32 -1.10 10.73
CA ALA A 68 18.72 -1.64 9.43
C ALA A 68 20.13 -2.26 9.54
N MET A 69 20.18 -3.46 10.13
CA MET A 69 21.41 -4.07 10.68
C MET A 69 22.51 -4.35 9.65
N GLU A 70 22.14 -4.57 8.39
CA GLU A 70 23.06 -4.99 7.32
C GLU A 70 23.30 -3.87 6.29
N VAL A 71 22.84 -2.64 6.58
CA VAL A 71 23.24 -1.47 5.82
C VAL A 71 24.70 -1.17 6.17
N ASP A 72 25.59 -1.33 5.19
CA ASP A 72 26.99 -0.99 5.38
C ASP A 72 27.11 0.50 5.74
N SER A 73 27.77 0.75 6.87
CA SER A 73 28.05 2.09 7.41
C SER A 73 28.90 2.98 6.48
N ASN A 74 29.46 2.44 5.40
CA ASN A 74 30.32 3.15 4.46
C ASN A 74 29.59 3.93 3.33
N ASN A 75 28.38 4.42 3.62
CA ASN A 75 27.73 5.52 2.89
C ASN A 75 27.81 5.43 1.36
N SER A 76 27.34 4.32 0.78
CA SER A 76 26.98 4.30 -0.64
C SER A 76 25.62 4.97 -0.87
N PHE A 77 25.44 6.20 -0.38
CA PHE A 77 24.42 7.10 -0.92
C PHE A 77 24.81 7.37 -2.38
N ARG A 78 24.25 6.57 -3.29
CA ARG A 78 24.30 6.82 -4.73
C ARG A 78 22.98 7.47 -5.10
N PRO A 79 22.88 8.81 -5.13
CA PRO A 79 21.72 9.44 -5.74
C PRO A 79 21.68 9.05 -7.23
N ALA A 80 20.51 8.63 -7.69
CA ALA A 80 20.21 8.36 -9.10
C ALA A 80 20.20 9.64 -9.93
#